data_AF-A0A1J9NXP0-F1
#
_entry.id   AF-A0A1J9NXP0-F1
#
_cell.length_a   1.000
_cell.length_b   1.000
_cell.length_c   1.000
_cell.angle_alpha   90.00
_cell.angle_beta   90.00
_cell.angle_gamma   90.00
#
_symmetry.space_group_name_H-M   'P 1'
#
loop_
_entity.id
_entity.type
_entity.pdbx_description
1 polymer ?
#
loop_
_entity_poly.entity_id
_entity_poly.type
_entity_poly.pdbx_seq_one_letter_code
_entity_poly.pdbx_strand_id
1 'polypeptide(L)'
;VDELVGELISEFILGPLTDEYDLDLSIDYKPVVSVEDLVAILHYHWCLDTASVTHERYTVQNPLLMLFIAYTSSRPRALIESGCLRGSNDALFYKDIVLRVIPNPDQPDRHVLVMEVSLMFMKGKRNKSQPTTYIFRERDDNLALCPVSHFLALALADDAFGARDINSVEDALRIRVMAPRNSLHLKWKPHMLNILVFRRAVHSAEGIRISPDKALPYDTFNQYLQRPGRNAGFEHKLTPYCIRRGSANAVDTVATTSERNQVMGHSRADIFERYYILVKAKRDVQSAHLGCPARESIIQAVGRFSLTRDPRAPKELSNEQKEAIERDPQLIK
;
A
#
# COMPACT_ATOMS: atom_id res chain seq x y z
N VAL A 1 2.22 23.76 27.55
CA VAL A 1 3.46 23.29 28.19
C VAL A 1 4.16 22.28 27.27
N ASP A 2 3.51 21.19 26.87
CA ASP A 2 4.11 20.18 25.96
C ASP A 2 4.50 20.71 24.58
N GLU A 3 3.72 21.63 23.99
CA GLU A 3 4.02 22.18 22.65
C GLU A 3 5.25 23.10 22.68
N LEU A 4 5.34 23.96 23.69
CA LEU A 4 6.50 24.84 23.92
C LEU A 4 7.78 24.04 24.22
N VAL A 5 7.67 22.97 25.02
CA VAL A 5 8.80 22.07 25.29
C VAL A 5 9.25 21.35 24.02
N GLY A 6 8.30 20.89 23.19
CA GLY A 6 8.62 20.25 21.91
C GLY A 6 9.31 21.19 20.91
N GLU A 7 8.91 22.46 20.88
CA GLU A 7 9.57 23.50 20.06
C GLU A 7 10.99 23.76 20.55
N LEU A 8 11.20 23.97 21.86
CA LEU A 8 12.54 24.18 22.44
C LEU A 8 13.47 22.99 22.20
N ILE A 9 12.96 21.76 22.30
CA ILE A 9 13.74 20.56 21.96
C ILE A 9 14.10 20.53 20.47
N SER A 10 13.16 20.89 19.60
CA SER A 10 13.40 20.90 18.15
C SER A 10 14.43 21.97 17.78
N GLU A 11 14.36 23.17 18.37
CA GLU A 11 15.35 24.23 18.21
C GLU A 11 16.73 23.81 18.72
N PHE A 12 16.80 23.15 19.89
CA PHE A 12 18.06 22.64 20.43
C PHE A 12 18.70 21.56 19.53
N ILE A 13 17.89 20.66 18.96
CA ILE A 13 18.37 19.63 18.04
C ILE A 13 18.82 20.25 16.71
N LEU A 14 18.00 21.13 16.12
CA LEU A 14 18.24 21.69 14.78
C LEU A 14 19.27 22.84 14.76
N GLY A 15 19.63 23.39 15.92
CA GLY A 15 20.71 24.37 16.07
C GLY A 15 21.90 23.77 16.81
N PRO A 16 22.00 23.92 18.15
CA PRO A 16 23.15 23.51 18.95
C PRO A 16 23.71 22.13 18.64
N LEU A 17 22.88 21.08 18.59
CA LEU A 17 23.36 19.73 18.29
C LEU A 17 23.75 19.54 16.82
N THR A 18 23.08 20.22 15.91
CA THR A 18 23.46 20.17 14.50
C THR A 18 24.84 20.79 14.30
N ASP A 19 25.08 21.94 14.93
CA ASP A 19 26.37 22.66 14.85
C ASP A 19 27.49 21.89 15.57
N GLU A 20 27.22 21.33 16.76
CA GLU A 20 28.21 20.61 17.57
C GLU A 20 28.68 19.32 16.88
N TYR A 21 27.78 18.61 16.21
CA TYR A 21 28.05 17.29 15.62
C TYR A 21 28.14 17.30 14.09
N ASP A 22 28.11 18.47 13.44
CA ASP A 22 28.12 18.65 11.98
C ASP A 22 27.06 17.77 11.29
N LEU A 23 25.82 17.82 11.80
CA LEU A 23 24.75 16.94 11.33
C LEU A 23 24.22 17.41 9.97
N ASP A 24 24.13 16.48 9.02
CA ASP A 24 23.48 16.75 7.74
C ASP A 24 21.96 16.82 7.90
N LEU A 25 21.42 18.03 7.72
CA LEU A 25 19.97 18.30 7.72
C LEU A 25 19.33 18.14 6.33
N SER A 26 20.10 17.71 5.33
CA SER A 26 19.58 17.46 3.99
C SER A 26 18.47 16.41 4.04
N ILE A 27 17.43 16.65 3.24
CA ILE A 27 16.31 15.73 3.15
C ILE A 27 16.64 14.71 2.07
N ASP A 28 16.76 13.45 2.47
CA ASP A 28 16.87 12.33 1.54
C ASP A 28 15.78 12.39 0.45
N TYR A 29 16.17 12.03 -0.77
CA TYR A 29 15.21 11.88 -1.86
C TYR A 29 14.09 10.90 -1.45
N LYS A 30 12.84 11.38 -1.52
CA LYS A 30 11.65 10.60 -1.18
C LYS A 30 10.98 10.09 -2.46
N PRO A 31 11.28 8.86 -2.91
CA PRO A 31 10.70 8.31 -4.13
C PRO A 31 9.17 8.22 -4.07
N VAL A 32 8.55 8.43 -5.23
CA VAL A 32 7.10 8.51 -5.44
C VAL A 32 6.71 7.52 -6.54
N VAL A 33 5.90 6.52 -6.21
CA VAL A 33 5.47 5.47 -7.14
C VAL A 33 4.26 5.95 -7.94
N SER A 34 4.37 6.03 -9.27
CA SER A 34 3.24 6.30 -10.16
C SER A 34 2.36 5.05 -10.38
N VAL A 35 1.27 5.19 -11.13
CA VAL A 35 0.42 4.05 -11.51
C VAL A 35 1.20 3.07 -12.40
N GLU A 36 2.00 3.58 -13.34
CA GLU A 36 2.85 2.76 -14.22
C GLU A 36 3.91 2.01 -13.41
N ASP A 37 4.51 2.66 -12.41
CA ASP A 37 5.45 2.03 -11.49
C ASP A 37 4.76 0.90 -10.70
N LEU A 38 3.55 1.15 -10.18
CA LEU A 38 2.76 0.13 -9.47
C LEU A 38 2.41 -1.06 -10.38
N VAL A 39 2.00 -0.82 -11.62
CA VAL A 39 1.74 -1.86 -12.62
C VAL A 39 3.01 -2.66 -12.90
N ALA A 40 4.15 -2.01 -13.06
CA ALA A 40 5.43 -2.69 -13.25
C ALA A 40 5.81 -3.59 -12.06
N ILE A 41 5.58 -3.15 -10.83
CA ILE A 41 5.83 -3.94 -9.63
C ILE A 41 4.88 -5.14 -9.56
N LEU A 42 3.59 -4.92 -9.82
CA LEU A 42 2.58 -5.98 -9.81
C LEU A 42 2.82 -6.99 -10.94
N HIS A 43 3.21 -6.55 -12.13
CA HIS A 43 3.60 -7.43 -13.23
C HIS A 43 4.81 -8.28 -12.85
N TYR A 44 5.83 -7.69 -12.22
CA TYR A 44 6.96 -8.48 -11.73
C TYR A 44 6.49 -9.55 -10.74
N HIS A 45 5.72 -9.14 -9.73
CA HIS A 45 5.17 -10.03 -8.70
C HIS A 45 4.37 -11.20 -9.29
N TRP A 46 3.48 -10.93 -10.24
CA TRP A 46 2.57 -11.96 -10.79
C TRP A 46 3.19 -12.82 -11.89
N CYS A 47 4.10 -12.26 -12.70
CA CYS A 47 4.53 -12.90 -13.94
C CYS A 47 6.02 -13.28 -13.96
N LEU A 48 6.86 -12.63 -13.15
CA LEU A 48 8.32 -12.76 -13.25
C LEU A 48 9.02 -13.20 -11.96
N ASP A 49 8.36 -13.09 -10.80
CA ASP A 49 8.97 -13.45 -9.53
C ASP A 49 9.03 -14.98 -9.38
N THR A 50 10.24 -15.53 -9.47
CA THR A 50 10.52 -16.96 -9.30
C THR A 50 10.96 -17.30 -7.88
N ALA A 51 11.09 -16.30 -6.99
CA ALA A 51 11.55 -16.52 -5.64
C ALA A 51 10.47 -17.19 -4.79
N SER A 52 10.87 -18.17 -3.98
CA SER A 52 9.96 -18.83 -3.03
C SER A 52 9.30 -17.80 -2.12
N VAL A 53 7.98 -17.92 -1.96
CA VAL A 53 7.20 -17.18 -0.96
C VAL A 53 7.12 -18.02 0.31
N THR A 54 7.08 -17.36 1.47
CA THR A 54 6.97 -18.06 2.76
C THR A 54 5.69 -18.92 2.83
N HIS A 55 4.60 -18.45 2.21
CA HIS A 55 3.33 -19.16 2.11
C HIS A 55 2.53 -18.58 0.93
N GLU A 56 1.80 -19.39 0.17
CA GLU A 56 1.08 -18.97 -1.05
C GLU A 56 0.08 -17.83 -0.85
N ARG A 57 -0.52 -17.73 0.35
CA ARG A 57 -1.34 -16.55 0.74
C ARG A 57 -0.64 -15.22 0.44
N TYR A 58 0.69 -15.14 0.60
CA TYR A 58 1.47 -13.92 0.40
C TYR A 58 1.44 -13.46 -1.07
N THR A 59 1.28 -14.39 -2.01
CA THR A 59 1.11 -14.13 -3.44
C THR A 59 -0.14 -13.28 -3.71
N VAL A 60 -1.20 -13.41 -2.90
CA VAL A 60 -2.44 -12.63 -3.08
C VAL A 60 -2.53 -11.45 -2.10
N GLN A 61 -2.20 -11.67 -0.82
CA GLN A 61 -2.42 -10.65 0.21
C GLN A 61 -1.45 -9.46 0.10
N ASN A 62 -0.23 -9.66 -0.40
CA ASN A 62 0.73 -8.57 -0.52
C ASN A 62 0.35 -7.57 -1.64
N PRO A 63 -0.02 -8.01 -2.86
CA PRO A 63 -0.63 -7.14 -3.86
C PRO A 63 -1.89 -6.42 -3.35
N LEU A 64 -2.79 -7.13 -2.66
CA LEU A 64 -3.98 -6.50 -2.08
C LEU A 64 -3.59 -5.37 -1.11
N LEU A 65 -2.61 -5.61 -0.24
CA LEU A 65 -2.13 -4.63 0.71
C LEU A 65 -1.48 -3.42 0.00
N MET A 66 -0.73 -3.64 -1.07
CA MET A 66 -0.21 -2.56 -1.92
C MET A 66 -1.34 -1.72 -2.53
N LEU A 67 -2.39 -2.35 -3.05
CA LEU A 67 -3.56 -1.68 -3.63
C LEU A 67 -4.35 -0.91 -2.55
N PHE A 68 -4.51 -1.48 -1.35
CA PHE A 68 -5.14 -0.78 -0.24
C PHE A 68 -4.33 0.46 0.15
N ILE A 69 -3.00 0.37 0.22
CA ILE A 69 -2.16 1.56 0.48
C ILE A 69 -2.29 2.58 -0.66
N ALA A 70 -2.33 2.12 -1.92
CA ALA A 70 -2.45 2.99 -3.09
C ALA A 70 -3.79 3.75 -3.12
N TYR A 71 -4.90 3.07 -2.86
CA TYR A 71 -6.23 3.67 -3.03
C TYR A 71 -6.78 4.34 -1.77
N THR A 72 -6.24 4.02 -0.61
CA THR A 72 -6.59 4.77 0.62
C THR A 72 -5.59 5.87 0.92
N SER A 73 -4.39 5.83 0.32
CA SER A 73 -3.24 6.61 0.77
C SER A 73 -3.09 6.56 2.30
N SER A 74 -3.46 5.45 2.96
CA SER A 74 -3.39 5.27 4.41
C SER A 74 -2.00 4.79 4.85
N ARG A 75 -1.71 4.85 6.15
CA ARG A 75 -0.41 4.37 6.65
C ARG A 75 -0.53 2.85 6.76
N PRO A 76 0.54 2.07 6.51
CA PRO A 76 0.48 0.60 6.61
C PRO A 76 -0.08 0.12 7.94
N ARG A 77 0.25 0.81 9.05
CA ARG A 77 -0.28 0.54 10.39
C ARG A 77 -1.80 0.60 10.55
N ALA A 78 -2.53 1.16 9.59
CA ALA A 78 -3.99 1.19 9.60
C ALA A 78 -4.59 -0.12 9.08
N LEU A 79 -3.77 -0.93 8.40
CA LEU A 79 -4.15 -2.17 7.71
C LEU A 79 -3.49 -3.40 8.35
N ILE A 80 -2.24 -3.24 8.83
CA ILE A 80 -1.40 -4.29 9.38
C ILE A 80 -0.71 -3.84 10.67
N GLU A 81 -0.10 -4.77 11.41
CA GLU A 81 0.48 -4.49 12.71
C GLU A 81 1.66 -3.52 12.62
N SER A 82 1.63 -2.49 13.48
CA SER A 82 2.66 -1.46 13.55
C SER A 82 3.96 -1.99 14.16
N GLY A 83 5.11 -1.69 13.53
CA GLY A 83 6.43 -1.99 14.09
C GLY A 83 6.69 -1.34 15.45
N CYS A 84 6.03 -0.21 15.77
CA CYS A 84 6.13 0.46 17.07
C CYS A 84 5.20 -0.12 18.15
N LEU A 85 4.25 -0.97 17.79
CA LEU A 85 3.25 -1.56 18.70
C LEU A 85 3.17 -3.07 18.45
N ARG A 86 4.31 -3.75 18.48
CA ARG A 86 4.38 -5.19 18.23
C ARG A 86 3.59 -5.96 19.28
N GLY A 87 2.82 -6.96 18.84
CA GLY A 87 1.96 -7.77 19.68
C GLY A 87 0.56 -7.18 19.90
N SER A 88 0.26 -6.00 19.36
CA SER A 88 -1.06 -5.39 19.55
C SER A 88 -2.15 -6.02 18.69
N ASN A 89 -1.78 -6.65 17.56
CA ASN A 89 -2.73 -7.14 16.55
C ASN A 89 -3.71 -6.05 16.06
N ASP A 90 -3.36 -4.77 16.20
CA ASP A 90 -4.13 -3.66 15.62
C ASP A 90 -3.97 -3.68 14.10
N ALA A 91 -4.95 -4.26 13.40
CA ALA A 91 -4.93 -4.47 11.97
C ALA A 91 -6.36 -4.66 11.44
N LEU A 92 -6.51 -4.75 10.11
CA LEU A 92 -7.82 -4.82 9.46
C LEU A 92 -8.50 -6.18 9.69
N PHE A 93 -9.74 -6.17 10.20
CA PHE A 93 -10.58 -7.35 10.39
C PHE A 93 -11.65 -7.48 9.31
N TYR A 94 -12.21 -8.68 9.12
CA TYR A 94 -13.34 -8.88 8.19
C TYR A 94 -14.57 -8.03 8.55
N LYS A 95 -14.86 -7.80 9.85
CA LYS A 95 -15.95 -6.91 10.26
C LYS A 95 -15.79 -5.46 9.80
N ASP A 96 -14.56 -5.03 9.50
CA ASP A 96 -14.25 -3.69 9.03
C ASP A 96 -14.47 -3.54 7.51
N ILE A 97 -14.76 -4.65 6.81
CA ILE A 97 -15.03 -4.71 5.38
C ILE A 97 -16.49 -5.09 5.15
N VAL A 98 -17.20 -4.28 4.37
CA VAL A 98 -18.56 -4.57 3.91
C VAL A 98 -18.51 -4.78 2.41
N LEU A 99 -18.97 -5.94 1.95
CA LEU A 99 -19.03 -6.28 0.53
C LEU A 99 -20.49 -6.26 0.07
N ARG A 100 -20.77 -5.47 -0.98
CA ARG A 100 -22.11 -5.29 -1.53
C ARG A 100 -22.11 -5.49 -3.04
N VAL A 101 -23.22 -6.03 -3.53
CA VAL A 101 -23.58 -5.97 -4.95
C VAL A 101 -24.60 -4.85 -5.11
N ILE A 102 -24.41 -3.97 -6.09
CA ILE A 102 -25.37 -2.93 -6.46
C ILE A 102 -25.65 -2.97 -7.97
N PRO A 103 -26.84 -2.55 -8.45
CA PRO A 103 -27.03 -2.22 -9.85
C PRO A 103 -26.03 -1.15 -10.27
N ASN A 104 -25.40 -1.32 -11.43
CA ASN A 104 -24.45 -0.34 -11.93
C ASN A 104 -25.22 0.93 -12.39
N PRO A 105 -24.94 2.11 -11.81
CA PRO A 105 -25.66 3.34 -12.15
C PRO A 105 -25.41 3.79 -13.61
N ASP A 106 -24.25 3.44 -14.18
CA ASP A 106 -23.87 3.81 -15.55
C ASP A 106 -24.30 2.74 -16.58
N GLN A 107 -24.53 1.49 -16.13
CA GLN A 107 -24.90 0.35 -16.97
C GLN A 107 -25.98 -0.51 -16.28
N PRO A 108 -27.27 -0.13 -16.35
CA PRO A 108 -28.34 -0.75 -15.54
C PRO A 108 -28.50 -2.27 -15.67
N ASP A 109 -28.08 -2.85 -16.80
CA ASP A 109 -28.15 -4.30 -17.06
C ASP A 109 -27.04 -5.10 -16.34
N ARG A 110 -26.06 -4.41 -15.76
CA ARG A 110 -24.95 -4.99 -15.00
C ARG A 110 -25.09 -4.67 -13.52
N HIS A 111 -24.56 -5.58 -12.72
CA HIS A 111 -24.34 -5.38 -11.30
C HIS A 111 -22.84 -5.29 -11.04
N VAL A 112 -22.45 -4.54 -10.02
CA VAL A 112 -21.05 -4.35 -9.64
C VAL A 112 -20.84 -4.67 -8.17
N LEU A 113 -19.70 -5.31 -7.87
CA LEU A 113 -19.24 -5.47 -6.51
C LEU A 113 -18.58 -4.18 -6.01
N VAL A 114 -19.02 -3.75 -4.84
CA VAL A 114 -18.51 -2.61 -4.10
C VAL A 114 -18.05 -3.10 -2.74
N MET A 115 -16.81 -2.77 -2.40
CA MET A 115 -16.18 -3.09 -1.12
C MET A 115 -15.94 -1.80 -0.35
N GLU A 116 -16.57 -1.67 0.81
CA GLU A 116 -16.37 -0.58 1.74
C GLU A 116 -15.38 -1.05 2.81
N VAL A 117 -14.27 -0.34 3.00
CA VAL A 117 -13.23 -0.68 3.99
C VAL A 117 -13.09 0.44 4.99
N SER A 118 -13.35 0.16 6.26
CA SER A 118 -13.30 1.14 7.35
C SER A 118 -11.99 1.03 8.13
N LEU A 119 -11.20 2.11 8.19
CA LEU A 119 -9.89 2.09 8.86
C LEU A 119 -9.98 2.56 10.32
N MET A 120 -9.93 1.61 11.26
CA MET A 120 -10.08 1.85 12.71
C MET A 120 -8.80 2.39 13.38
N PHE A 121 -7.62 2.12 12.82
CA PHE A 121 -6.32 2.32 13.47
C PHE A 121 -5.49 3.50 12.92
N MET A 122 -6.14 4.47 12.30
CA MET A 122 -5.48 5.66 11.78
C MET A 122 -4.80 6.51 12.88
N LYS A 123 -3.66 7.13 12.55
CA LYS A 123 -2.91 7.99 13.48
C LYS A 123 -3.75 9.18 13.93
N GLY A 124 -3.83 9.40 15.25
CA GLY A 124 -4.63 10.46 15.86
C GLY A 124 -6.15 10.24 15.79
N LYS A 125 -6.61 9.11 15.25
CA LYS A 125 -8.03 8.77 15.08
C LYS A 125 -8.38 7.34 15.54
N ARG A 126 -7.51 6.72 16.33
CA ARG A 126 -7.71 5.34 16.80
C ARG A 126 -8.98 5.24 17.65
N ASN A 127 -9.82 4.26 17.34
CA ASN A 127 -11.07 3.96 18.06
C ASN A 127 -12.02 5.17 18.20
N LYS A 128 -11.98 6.13 17.27
CA LYS A 128 -12.96 7.22 17.23
C LYS A 128 -14.31 6.71 16.72
N SER A 129 -15.38 7.40 17.12
CA SER A 129 -16.77 7.04 16.80
C SER A 129 -17.09 6.98 15.31
N GLN A 130 -16.29 7.63 14.46
CA GLN A 130 -16.44 7.60 13.00
C GLN A 130 -15.08 7.30 12.32
N PRO A 131 -14.83 6.04 11.93
CA PRO A 131 -13.67 5.70 11.10
C PRO A 131 -13.82 6.30 9.69
N THR A 132 -12.71 6.43 8.97
CA THR A 132 -12.77 6.78 7.54
C THR A 132 -12.97 5.51 6.73
N THR A 133 -14.05 5.50 5.95
CA THR A 133 -14.43 4.41 5.07
C THR A 133 -14.05 4.75 3.62
N TYR A 134 -13.37 3.82 2.97
CA TYR A 134 -12.97 3.93 1.57
C TYR A 134 -13.80 2.96 0.74
N ILE A 135 -14.24 3.41 -0.42
CA ILE A 135 -15.08 2.63 -1.32
C ILE A 135 -14.22 2.16 -2.48
N PHE A 136 -14.19 0.86 -2.68
CA PHE A 136 -13.54 0.20 -3.81
C PHE A 136 -14.61 -0.38 -4.70
N ARG A 137 -14.40 -0.29 -6.01
CA ARG A 137 -15.22 -0.97 -7.01
C ARG A 137 -14.41 -2.04 -7.70
N GLU A 138 -15.13 -3.03 -8.22
CA GLU A 138 -14.60 -3.96 -9.20
C GLU A 138 -14.03 -3.21 -10.42
N ARG A 139 -12.99 -3.80 -11.02
CA ARG A 139 -12.34 -3.34 -12.25
C ARG A 139 -12.21 -4.51 -13.22
N ASP A 140 -12.64 -4.30 -14.45
CA ASP A 140 -12.57 -5.28 -15.55
C ASP A 140 -11.45 -4.98 -16.56
N ASP A 141 -10.78 -3.82 -16.47
CA ASP A 141 -9.73 -3.39 -17.39
C ASP A 141 -8.34 -3.97 -17.06
N ASN A 142 -8.00 -4.06 -15.77
CA ASN A 142 -6.76 -4.68 -15.31
C ASN A 142 -6.97 -5.34 -13.94
N LEU A 143 -7.09 -6.67 -13.94
CA LEU A 143 -7.34 -7.46 -12.73
C LEU A 143 -6.21 -7.34 -11.69
N ALA A 144 -4.96 -7.11 -12.12
CA ALA A 144 -3.84 -6.88 -11.19
C ALA A 144 -4.03 -5.60 -10.36
N LEU A 145 -4.81 -4.64 -10.85
CA LEU A 145 -5.20 -3.41 -10.15
C LEU A 145 -6.57 -3.51 -9.46
N CYS A 146 -7.23 -4.68 -9.46
CA CYS A 146 -8.55 -4.84 -8.85
C CYS A 146 -8.47 -5.36 -7.39
N PRO A 147 -8.61 -4.51 -6.37
CA PRO A 147 -8.51 -4.93 -4.98
C PRO A 147 -9.69 -5.79 -4.56
N VAL A 148 -10.85 -5.62 -5.20
CA VAL A 148 -12.04 -6.46 -4.95
C VAL A 148 -11.73 -7.90 -5.33
N SER A 149 -11.20 -8.17 -6.52
CA SER A 149 -10.85 -9.53 -6.96
C SER A 149 -9.80 -10.18 -6.05
N HIS A 150 -8.76 -9.45 -5.65
CA HIS A 150 -7.75 -9.96 -4.73
C HIS A 150 -8.34 -10.27 -3.34
N PHE A 151 -9.21 -9.41 -2.83
CA PHE A 151 -9.90 -9.64 -1.56
C PHE A 151 -10.86 -10.83 -1.63
N LEU A 152 -11.63 -10.97 -2.72
CA LEU A 152 -12.49 -12.14 -2.94
C LEU A 152 -11.70 -13.44 -2.89
N ALA A 153 -10.53 -13.50 -3.54
CA ALA A 153 -9.66 -14.67 -3.51
C ALA A 153 -9.22 -15.02 -2.08
N LEU A 154 -8.88 -14.03 -1.24
CA LEU A 154 -8.57 -14.27 0.18
C LEU A 154 -9.80 -14.71 0.98
N ALA A 155 -10.95 -14.10 0.75
CA ALA A 155 -12.20 -14.43 1.44
C ALA A 155 -12.67 -15.85 1.12
N LEU A 156 -12.50 -16.30 -0.13
CA LEU A 156 -12.77 -17.67 -0.57
C LEU A 156 -11.78 -18.66 0.05
N ALA A 157 -10.47 -18.34 0.03
CA ALA A 157 -9.45 -19.17 0.66
C ALA A 157 -9.63 -19.29 2.19
N ASP A 158 -10.27 -18.30 2.80
CA ASP A 158 -10.61 -18.28 4.22
C ASP A 158 -11.98 -18.89 4.54
N ASP A 159 -12.73 -19.34 3.52
CA ASP A 159 -14.09 -19.84 3.66
C ASP A 159 -14.99 -18.84 4.43
N ALA A 160 -14.86 -17.55 4.09
CA ALA A 160 -15.37 -16.44 4.89
C ALA A 160 -16.85 -16.14 4.68
N PHE A 161 -17.41 -16.48 3.51
CA PHE A 161 -18.77 -16.15 3.12
C PHE A 161 -19.81 -16.91 3.94
N GLY A 162 -20.81 -16.20 4.47
CA GLY A 162 -21.93 -16.81 5.18
C GLY A 162 -22.89 -17.57 4.25
N ALA A 163 -22.92 -17.20 2.96
CA ALA A 163 -23.73 -17.82 1.94
C ALA A 163 -22.98 -19.04 1.35
N ARG A 164 -23.66 -20.18 1.20
CA ARG A 164 -23.05 -21.46 0.76
C ARG A 164 -22.87 -21.55 -0.76
N ASP A 165 -23.49 -20.66 -1.50
CA ASP A 165 -23.53 -20.57 -2.95
C ASP A 165 -22.38 -19.74 -3.54
N ILE A 166 -21.53 -19.14 -2.71
CA ILE A 166 -20.36 -18.38 -3.14
C ILE A 166 -19.11 -19.25 -2.92
N ASN A 167 -18.74 -20.04 -3.92
CA ASN A 167 -17.59 -20.96 -3.86
C ASN A 167 -16.45 -20.54 -4.81
N SER A 168 -16.74 -19.65 -5.76
CA SER A 168 -15.73 -19.06 -6.63
C SER A 168 -15.88 -17.54 -6.76
N VAL A 169 -14.90 -16.91 -7.40
CA VAL A 169 -14.96 -15.47 -7.72
C VAL A 169 -16.10 -15.20 -8.69
N GLU A 170 -16.30 -16.09 -9.68
CA GLU A 170 -17.37 -16.00 -10.68
C GLU A 170 -18.75 -16.09 -10.03
N ASP A 171 -18.93 -16.93 -9.00
CA ASP A 171 -20.19 -16.98 -8.25
C ASP A 171 -20.53 -15.60 -7.68
N ALA A 172 -19.56 -14.95 -7.02
CA ALA A 172 -19.73 -13.62 -6.46
C ALA A 172 -20.02 -12.55 -7.53
N LEU A 173 -19.35 -12.63 -8.68
CA LEU A 173 -19.51 -11.69 -9.80
C LEU A 173 -20.82 -11.85 -10.57
N ARG A 174 -21.44 -13.04 -10.53
CA ARG A 174 -22.73 -13.33 -11.21
C ARG A 174 -23.94 -12.92 -10.39
N ILE A 175 -23.75 -12.56 -9.12
CA ILE A 175 -24.84 -12.17 -8.23
C ILE A 175 -25.56 -10.95 -8.80
N ARG A 176 -26.89 -11.03 -8.88
CA ARG A 176 -27.75 -9.92 -9.28
C ARG A 176 -28.61 -9.46 -8.12
N VAL A 177 -28.75 -8.14 -8.01
CA VAL A 177 -29.71 -7.55 -7.06
C VAL A 177 -31.10 -7.60 -7.70
N MET A 178 -32.01 -8.31 -7.05
CA MET A 178 -33.40 -8.39 -7.48
C MET A 178 -34.18 -7.15 -7.01
N ALA A 179 -34.94 -6.55 -7.92
CA ALA A 179 -35.90 -5.50 -7.58
C ALA A 179 -36.89 -6.01 -6.49
N PRO A 180 -37.34 -5.16 -5.56
CA PRO A 180 -37.11 -3.71 -5.47
C PRO A 180 -35.85 -3.32 -4.66
N ARG A 181 -34.92 -4.25 -4.39
CA ARG A 181 -33.71 -3.93 -3.62
C ARG A 181 -32.74 -3.11 -4.46
N ASN A 182 -32.08 -2.14 -3.81
CA ASN A 182 -31.02 -1.34 -4.43
C ASN A 182 -29.62 -1.89 -4.16
N SER A 183 -29.48 -2.83 -3.23
CA SER A 183 -28.21 -3.50 -2.94
C SER A 183 -28.44 -4.86 -2.30
N LEU A 184 -27.42 -5.71 -2.39
CA LEU A 184 -27.33 -6.96 -1.65
C LEU A 184 -26.01 -7.00 -0.87
N HIS A 185 -26.10 -7.14 0.45
CA HIS A 185 -24.93 -7.28 1.32
C HIS A 185 -24.52 -8.77 1.40
N LEU A 186 -23.30 -9.06 0.99
CA LEU A 186 -22.68 -10.38 1.15
C LEU A 186 -22.12 -10.50 2.57
N LYS A 187 -22.80 -11.27 3.41
CA LYS A 187 -22.45 -11.40 4.83
C LYS A 187 -21.29 -12.36 5.05
N TRP A 188 -20.44 -12.05 6.03
CA TRP A 188 -19.44 -12.97 6.57
C TRP A 188 -20.05 -13.98 7.53
N LYS A 189 -19.40 -15.13 7.71
CA LYS A 189 -19.71 -16.05 8.82
C LYS A 189 -19.49 -15.34 10.16
N PRO A 190 -20.32 -15.58 11.19
CA PRO A 190 -20.17 -14.89 12.48
C PRO A 190 -18.79 -15.02 13.11
N HIS A 191 -18.15 -16.19 13.03
CA HIS A 191 -16.82 -16.41 13.59
C HIS A 191 -15.70 -15.68 12.81
N MET A 192 -15.95 -15.29 11.56
CA MET A 192 -14.98 -14.61 10.70
C MET A 192 -14.85 -13.12 11.01
N LEU A 193 -15.86 -12.51 11.65
CA LEU A 193 -15.90 -11.07 11.91
C LEU A 193 -14.66 -10.55 12.66
N ASN A 194 -14.11 -11.35 13.58
CA ASN A 194 -12.91 -10.99 14.36
C ASN A 194 -11.64 -11.67 13.84
N ILE A 195 -11.66 -12.21 12.63
CA ILE A 195 -10.46 -12.71 11.94
C ILE A 195 -9.82 -11.57 11.16
N LEU A 196 -8.50 -11.53 11.21
CA LEU A 196 -7.67 -10.56 10.50
C LEU A 196 -7.59 -10.88 9.01
N VAL A 197 -7.67 -9.85 8.18
CA VAL A 197 -7.55 -9.98 6.71
C VAL A 197 -6.11 -10.30 6.32
N PHE A 198 -5.15 -9.54 6.85
CA PHE A 198 -3.71 -9.72 6.58
C PHE A 198 -3.05 -10.44 7.74
N ARG A 199 -2.68 -11.71 7.52
CA ARG A 199 -2.18 -12.60 8.57
C ARG A 199 -0.78 -13.07 8.25
N ARG A 200 0.03 -13.21 9.30
CA ARG A 200 1.41 -13.71 9.16
C ARG A 200 1.46 -15.22 9.02
N ALA A 201 2.45 -15.69 8.28
CA ALA A 201 2.88 -17.07 8.36
C ALA A 201 3.60 -17.33 9.71
N VAL A 202 3.44 -18.54 10.23
CA VAL A 202 4.06 -19.06 11.44
C VAL A 202 4.56 -20.48 11.18
N HIS A 203 5.69 -20.84 11.80
CA HIS A 203 6.17 -22.22 11.79
C HIS A 203 5.38 -23.04 12.81
N SER A 204 4.90 -24.21 12.39
CA SER A 204 4.35 -25.27 13.23
C SER A 204 5.13 -26.56 13.05
N ALA A 205 4.81 -27.59 13.84
CA ALA A 205 5.38 -28.92 13.68
C ALA A 205 5.08 -29.54 12.29
N GLU A 206 4.00 -29.11 11.64
CA GLU A 206 3.53 -29.59 10.33
C GLU A 206 4.09 -28.76 9.15
N GLY A 207 4.92 -27.76 9.43
CA GLY A 207 5.48 -26.85 8.43
C GLY A 207 5.03 -25.40 8.61
N ILE A 208 5.02 -24.62 7.52
CA ILE A 208 4.62 -23.21 7.56
C ILE A 208 3.12 -23.11 7.30
N ARG A 209 2.40 -22.43 8.21
CA ARG A 209 0.96 -22.17 8.06
C ARG A 209 0.64 -20.71 8.34
N ILE A 210 -0.52 -20.24 7.90
CA ILE A 210 -1.02 -18.90 8.26
C ILE A 210 -1.56 -18.93 9.70
N SER A 211 -1.16 -17.94 10.51
CA SER A 211 -1.66 -17.81 11.88
C SER A 211 -3.18 -17.59 11.87
N PRO A 212 -3.93 -18.20 12.80
CA PRO A 212 -5.37 -17.95 12.88
C PRO A 212 -5.69 -16.51 13.31
N ASP A 213 -4.81 -15.90 14.11
CA ASP A 213 -5.11 -14.72 14.93
C ASP A 213 -4.00 -13.65 14.97
N LYS A 214 -2.85 -13.88 14.31
CA LYS A 214 -1.73 -12.93 14.31
C LYS A 214 -1.69 -12.10 13.03
N ALA A 215 -1.66 -10.79 13.21
CA ALA A 215 -1.56 -9.83 12.13
C ALA A 215 -0.21 -9.95 11.40
N LEU A 216 -0.19 -9.53 10.15
CA LEU A 216 1.05 -9.35 9.40
C LEU A 216 1.85 -8.19 10.01
N PRO A 217 3.12 -8.38 10.42
CA PRO A 217 3.95 -7.28 10.89
C PRO A 217 4.37 -6.34 9.75
N TYR A 218 4.45 -5.03 10.04
CA TYR A 218 4.96 -4.03 9.10
C TYR A 218 6.32 -4.41 8.50
N ASP A 219 7.26 -4.86 9.32
CA ASP A 219 8.61 -5.15 8.85
C ASP A 219 8.63 -6.36 7.89
N THR A 220 7.80 -7.36 8.14
CA THR A 220 7.61 -8.50 7.21
C THR A 220 7.09 -8.01 5.85
N PHE A 221 6.08 -7.15 5.84
CA PHE A 221 5.54 -6.59 4.60
C PHE A 221 6.54 -5.67 3.89
N ASN A 222 7.28 -4.84 4.64
CA ASN A 222 8.28 -3.93 4.08
C ASN A 222 9.45 -4.69 3.45
N GLN A 223 9.93 -5.75 4.10
CA GLN A 223 10.93 -6.65 3.52
C GLN A 223 10.40 -7.33 2.25
N TYR A 224 9.17 -7.83 2.31
CA TYR A 224 8.51 -8.40 1.15
C TYR A 224 8.45 -7.41 -0.01
N LEU A 225 8.19 -6.13 0.24
CA LEU A 225 8.05 -5.12 -0.81
C LEU A 225 9.41 -4.67 -1.39
N GLN A 226 10.45 -4.62 -0.57
CA GLN A 226 11.79 -4.23 -1.04
C GLN A 226 12.38 -5.26 -2.02
N ARG A 227 12.15 -6.56 -1.80
CA ARG A 227 12.64 -7.64 -2.67
C ARG A 227 12.18 -7.51 -4.13
N PRO A 228 10.88 -7.48 -4.47
CA PRO A 228 10.39 -7.34 -5.83
C PRO A 228 10.73 -5.97 -6.40
N GLY A 229 10.78 -4.90 -5.59
CA GLY A 229 11.30 -3.61 -6.05
C GLY A 229 12.72 -3.72 -6.60
N ARG A 230 13.64 -4.27 -5.81
CA ARG A 230 15.02 -4.51 -6.24
C ARG A 230 15.08 -5.46 -7.44
N ASN A 231 14.40 -6.59 -7.38
CA ASN A 231 14.49 -7.62 -8.42
C ASN A 231 13.77 -7.23 -9.73
N ALA A 232 12.84 -6.27 -9.67
CA ALA A 232 12.24 -5.65 -10.86
C ALA A 232 13.14 -4.57 -11.49
N GLY A 233 14.31 -4.30 -10.91
CA GLY A 233 15.32 -3.39 -11.43
C GLY A 233 15.21 -1.96 -10.96
N PHE A 234 14.41 -1.67 -9.93
CA PHE A 234 14.31 -0.31 -9.38
C PHE A 234 15.55 0.02 -8.55
N GLU A 235 16.15 1.18 -8.82
CA GLU A 235 17.36 1.67 -8.15
C GLU A 235 17.12 1.95 -6.65
N HIS A 236 16.02 2.63 -6.35
CA HIS A 236 15.67 2.99 -4.97
C HIS A 236 14.85 1.89 -4.29
N LYS A 237 14.98 1.78 -2.96
CA LYS A 237 14.22 0.83 -2.16
C LYS A 237 12.72 1.12 -2.25
N LEU A 238 11.96 0.16 -2.77
CA LEU A 238 10.51 0.22 -2.76
C LEU A 238 9.99 0.01 -1.32
N THR A 239 9.31 1.03 -0.80
CA THR A 239 8.69 0.97 0.54
C THR A 239 7.20 1.33 0.44
N PRO A 240 6.38 0.95 1.44
CA PRO A 240 4.97 1.30 1.46
C PRO A 240 4.73 2.82 1.38
N TYR A 241 5.66 3.61 1.90
CA TYR A 241 5.59 5.07 1.85
C TYR A 241 5.82 5.64 0.45
N CYS A 242 6.50 4.93 -0.45
CA CYS A 242 6.63 5.35 -1.85
C CYS A 242 5.28 5.30 -2.57
N ILE A 243 4.52 4.23 -2.34
CA ILE A 243 3.14 4.03 -2.86
C ILE A 243 2.21 5.08 -2.26
N ARG A 244 2.26 5.27 -0.93
CA ARG A 244 1.46 6.29 -0.24
C ARG A 244 1.73 7.69 -0.78
N ARG A 245 3.01 8.07 -1.01
CA ARG A 245 3.38 9.37 -1.59
C ARG A 245 2.85 9.54 -3.01
N GLY A 246 2.92 8.50 -3.84
CA GLY A 246 2.34 8.50 -5.19
C GLY A 246 0.86 8.86 -5.17
N SER A 247 0.13 8.14 -4.34
CA SER A 247 -1.32 8.30 -4.16
C SER A 247 -1.67 9.67 -3.61
N ALA A 248 -0.96 10.14 -2.60
CA ALA A 248 -1.11 11.47 -2.03
C ALA A 248 -0.94 12.57 -3.08
N ASN A 249 0.09 12.44 -3.94
CA ASN A 249 0.36 13.40 -5.00
C ASN A 249 -0.69 13.38 -6.12
N ALA A 250 -1.30 12.23 -6.40
CA ALA A 250 -2.41 12.11 -7.35
C ALA A 250 -3.69 12.76 -6.78
N VAL A 251 -4.05 12.43 -5.54
CA VAL A 251 -5.23 13.01 -4.85
C VAL A 251 -5.13 14.53 -4.75
N ASP A 252 -3.93 15.07 -4.47
CA ASP A 252 -3.66 16.51 -4.42
C ASP A 252 -4.00 17.27 -5.71
N THR A 253 -4.07 16.57 -6.86
CA THR A 253 -4.43 17.21 -8.14
C THR A 253 -5.92 17.30 -8.41
N VAL A 254 -6.74 16.51 -7.69
CA VAL A 254 -8.19 16.36 -7.95
C VAL A 254 -9.06 16.68 -6.74
N ALA A 255 -8.49 16.75 -5.55
CA ALA A 255 -9.21 16.94 -4.30
C ALA A 255 -8.81 18.26 -3.62
N THR A 256 -9.72 18.83 -2.84
CA THR A 256 -9.42 19.95 -1.95
C THR A 256 -8.44 19.52 -0.85
N THR A 257 -7.79 20.50 -0.22
CA THR A 257 -6.89 20.24 0.93
C THR A 257 -7.58 19.48 2.06
N SER A 258 -8.87 19.76 2.31
CA SER A 258 -9.67 19.08 3.34
C SER A 258 -9.88 17.60 3.00
N GLU A 259 -10.32 17.32 1.76
CA GLU A 259 -10.51 15.96 1.26
C GLU A 259 -9.19 15.18 1.24
N ARG A 260 -8.10 15.80 0.77
CA ARG A 260 -6.75 15.21 0.81
C ARG A 260 -6.37 14.83 2.25
N ASN A 261 -6.61 15.71 3.21
CA ASN A 261 -6.30 15.44 4.62
C ASN A 261 -7.18 14.32 5.20
N GLN A 262 -8.47 14.25 4.82
CA GLN A 262 -9.36 13.16 5.19
C GLN A 262 -8.84 11.82 4.65
N VAL A 263 -8.55 11.75 3.34
CA VAL A 263 -8.02 10.56 2.66
C VAL A 263 -6.72 10.10 3.32
N MET A 264 -5.79 11.02 3.60
CA MET A 264 -4.49 10.65 4.18
C MET A 264 -4.52 10.41 5.70
N GLY A 265 -5.62 10.76 6.38
CA GLY A 265 -5.71 10.77 7.84
C GLY A 265 -4.74 11.80 8.46
N HIS A 266 -4.59 12.96 7.84
CA HIS A 266 -3.81 14.08 8.37
C HIS A 266 -4.69 15.03 9.19
N SER A 267 -4.14 15.57 10.28
CA SER A 267 -4.81 16.60 11.09
C SER A 267 -4.56 18.01 10.57
N ARG A 268 -3.47 18.22 9.81
CA ARG A 268 -3.03 19.51 9.29
C ARG A 268 -2.54 19.37 7.85
N ALA A 269 -2.70 20.44 7.07
CA ALA A 269 -2.33 20.48 5.65
C ALA A 269 -0.81 20.42 5.43
N ASP A 270 -0.04 21.11 6.27
CA ASP A 270 1.42 21.25 6.17
C ASP A 270 2.16 19.91 6.28
N ILE A 271 1.56 18.89 6.88
CA ILE A 271 2.10 17.53 6.93
C ILE A 271 2.33 17.00 5.50
N PHE A 272 1.46 17.32 4.55
CA PHE A 272 1.64 16.91 3.16
C PHE A 272 2.82 17.65 2.52
N GLU A 273 2.86 18.98 2.66
CA GLU A 273 3.89 19.84 2.10
C GLU A 273 5.29 19.43 2.58
N ARG A 274 5.44 19.08 3.86
CA ARG A 274 6.74 18.69 4.43
C ARG A 274 7.19 17.27 4.07
N TYR A 275 6.25 16.32 3.98
CA TYR A 275 6.61 14.89 3.95
C TYR A 275 6.21 14.13 2.68
N TYR A 276 5.27 14.67 1.89
CA TYR A 276 4.66 13.95 0.79
C TYR A 276 4.71 14.69 -0.54
N ILE A 277 4.89 16.01 -0.56
CA ILE A 277 5.02 16.75 -1.80
C ILE A 277 6.18 16.18 -2.62
N LEU A 278 5.96 16.03 -3.92
CA LEU A 278 7.01 15.61 -4.83
C LEU A 278 8.10 16.70 -4.89
N VAL A 279 9.37 16.30 -4.72
CA VAL A 279 10.52 17.23 -4.81
C VAL A 279 10.67 17.79 -6.22
N LYS A 280 10.41 16.95 -7.24
CA LYS A 280 10.39 17.37 -8.64
C LYS A 280 9.13 18.19 -8.91
N ALA A 281 9.30 19.38 -9.48
CA ALA A 281 8.16 20.22 -9.86
C ALA A 281 7.27 19.46 -10.87
N LYS A 282 5.96 19.40 -10.58
CA LYS A 282 4.98 18.73 -11.45
C LYS A 282 4.70 19.49 -12.75
N ARG A 283 5.10 20.76 -12.82
CA ARG A 283 4.80 21.67 -13.93
C ARG A 283 6.05 21.96 -14.74
N ASP A 284 5.85 22.08 -16.05
CA ASP A 284 6.88 22.50 -16.99
C ASP A 284 7.15 24.00 -16.83
N VAL A 285 8.01 24.34 -15.88
CA VAL A 285 8.37 25.73 -15.57
C VAL A 285 9.05 26.39 -16.77
N GLN A 286 9.83 25.62 -17.55
CA GLN A 286 10.51 26.11 -18.74
C GLN A 286 9.49 26.56 -19.79
N SER A 287 8.53 25.70 -20.14
CA SER A 287 7.49 26.07 -21.09
C SER A 287 6.61 27.21 -20.60
N ALA A 288 6.26 27.20 -19.31
CA ALA A 288 5.47 28.27 -18.70
C ALA A 288 6.17 29.64 -18.79
N HIS A 289 7.48 29.68 -18.52
CA HIS A 289 8.27 30.91 -18.62
C HIS A 289 8.40 31.40 -20.06
N LEU A 290 8.58 30.48 -21.02
CA LEU A 290 8.73 30.80 -22.44
C LEU A 290 7.39 31.07 -23.14
N GLY A 291 6.26 30.95 -22.45
CA GLY A 291 4.92 31.13 -23.03
C GLY A 291 4.57 30.07 -24.09
N CYS A 292 5.16 28.88 -24.02
CA CYS A 292 4.92 27.80 -24.97
C CYS A 292 4.13 26.63 -24.33
N PRO A 293 3.55 25.72 -25.14
CA PRO A 293 2.82 24.57 -24.60
C PRO A 293 3.69 23.69 -23.70
N ALA A 294 3.13 23.24 -22.58
CA ALA A 294 3.81 22.36 -21.64
C ALA A 294 4.09 20.98 -22.24
N ARG A 295 5.29 20.44 -21.99
CA ARG A 295 5.68 19.07 -22.35
C ARG A 295 5.38 18.11 -21.20
N GLU A 296 4.11 18.00 -20.82
CA GLU A 296 3.70 17.25 -19.61
C GLU A 296 4.15 15.79 -19.62
N SER A 297 4.15 15.11 -20.77
CA SER A 297 4.59 13.72 -20.88
C SER A 297 6.06 13.52 -20.50
N ILE A 298 6.93 14.48 -20.82
CA ILE A 298 8.36 14.45 -20.46
C ILE A 298 8.51 14.68 -18.96
N ILE A 299 7.85 15.71 -18.42
CA ILE A 299 7.90 16.02 -16.98
C ILE A 299 7.41 14.84 -16.14
N GLN A 300 6.30 14.22 -16.57
CA GLN A 300 5.78 13.02 -15.92
C GLN A 300 6.76 11.85 -16.02
N ALA A 301 7.34 11.59 -17.19
CA ALA A 301 8.31 10.50 -17.36
C ALA A 301 9.55 10.67 -16.45
N VAL A 302 10.10 11.87 -16.35
CA VAL A 302 11.22 12.20 -15.45
C VAL A 302 10.80 12.14 -13.97
N GLY A 303 9.53 12.36 -13.67
CA GLY A 303 8.97 12.29 -12.31
C GLY A 303 8.78 10.87 -11.77
N ARG A 304 8.77 9.84 -12.63
CA ARG A 304 8.46 8.45 -12.26
C ARG A 304 9.56 7.81 -11.42
N PHE A 305 9.16 6.87 -10.56
CA PHE A 305 10.08 6.01 -9.82
C PHE A 305 10.86 5.07 -10.74
N SER A 306 10.27 4.70 -11.88
CA SER A 306 10.90 3.86 -12.90
C SER A 306 11.88 4.58 -13.83
N LEU A 307 12.16 5.88 -13.66
CA LEU A 307 13.06 6.61 -14.55
C LEU A 307 14.41 5.91 -14.74
N THR A 308 14.98 5.37 -13.66
CA THR A 308 16.29 4.70 -13.64
C THR A 308 16.16 3.17 -13.55
N ARG A 309 14.96 2.62 -13.78
CA ARG A 309 14.74 1.17 -13.68
C ARG A 309 15.43 0.45 -14.82
N ASP A 310 16.29 -0.53 -14.49
CA ASP A 310 16.83 -1.49 -15.47
C ASP A 310 16.40 -2.93 -15.10
N PRO A 311 15.44 -3.52 -15.81
CA PRO A 311 15.01 -4.91 -15.60
C PRO A 311 16.12 -5.95 -15.78
N ARG A 312 17.25 -5.59 -16.42
CA ARG A 312 18.41 -6.45 -16.65
C ARG A 312 19.45 -6.34 -15.53
N ALA A 313 19.21 -5.49 -14.53
CA ALA A 313 20.11 -5.34 -13.39
C ALA A 313 20.38 -6.72 -12.75
N PRO A 314 21.65 -7.05 -12.43
CA PRO A 314 21.98 -8.31 -11.78
C PRO A 314 21.22 -8.47 -10.47
N LYS A 315 20.52 -9.60 -10.31
CA LYS A 315 19.71 -9.90 -9.11
C LYS A 315 20.52 -10.59 -8.02
N GLU A 316 21.59 -11.25 -8.43
CA GLU A 316 22.50 -12.00 -7.58
C GLU A 316 23.94 -11.76 -8.05
N LEU A 317 24.87 -11.96 -7.14
CA LEU A 317 26.29 -11.96 -7.44
C LEU A 317 26.65 -13.21 -8.25
N SER A 318 27.60 -13.07 -9.17
CA SER A 318 28.21 -14.23 -9.84
C SER A 318 28.98 -15.10 -8.84
N ASN A 319 29.28 -16.34 -9.20
CA ASN A 319 30.05 -17.23 -8.33
C ASN A 319 31.45 -16.66 -8.05
N GLU A 320 32.07 -16.04 -9.06
CA GLU A 320 33.37 -15.38 -8.92
C GLU A 320 33.29 -14.19 -7.95
N GLN A 321 32.21 -13.40 -8.01
CA GLN A 321 31.99 -12.30 -7.07
C GLN A 321 31.73 -12.79 -5.64
N LYS A 322 31.00 -13.90 -5.47
CA LYS A 322 30.79 -14.53 -4.16
C LYS A 322 32.12 -15.03 -3.58
N GLU A 323 32.93 -15.74 -4.38
CA GLU A 323 34.26 -16.20 -3.97
C GLU A 323 35.20 -15.04 -3.62
N ALA A 324 35.16 -13.94 -4.39
CA ALA A 324 35.98 -12.76 -4.12
C ALA A 324 35.62 -12.13 -2.75
N ILE A 325 34.33 -12.04 -2.42
CA ILE A 325 33.86 -11.56 -1.12
C ILE A 325 34.29 -12.50 0.01
N GLU A 326 34.17 -13.82 -0.18
CA GLU A 326 34.59 -14.83 0.80
C GLU A 326 36.10 -14.83 1.05
N ARG A 327 36.90 -14.26 0.13
CA ARG A 327 38.35 -14.11 0.24
C ARG A 327 38.79 -12.70 0.64
N ASP A 328 37.86 -11.76 0.85
CA ASP A 328 38.18 -10.37 1.19
C ASP A 328 38.66 -10.26 2.66
N PRO A 329 39.94 -9.92 2.89
CA PRO A 329 40.50 -9.85 4.25
C PRO A 329 39.90 -8.73 5.11
N GLN A 330 39.15 -7.78 4.55
CA GLN A 330 38.43 -6.77 5.33
C GLN A 330 37.07 -7.29 5.84
N LEU A 331 36.47 -8.28 5.17
CA LEU A 331 35.16 -8.85 5.50
C LEU A 331 35.28 -10.15 6.31
N ILE A 332 36.37 -10.90 6.12
CA ILE A 332 36.72 -12.05 6.96
C ILE A 332 37.36 -11.52 8.24
N LYS A 333 36.56 -11.35 9.29
CA LYS A 333 37.05 -11.11 10.65
C LYS A 333 36.88 -12.35 11.52
#